data_AF-A0A357QPM9-F1
#
_entry.id   AF-A0A357QPM9-F1
#
_cell.length_a   1.000
_cell.length_b   1.000
_cell.length_c   1.000
_cell.angle_alpha   90.00
_cell.angle_beta   90.00
_cell.angle_gamma   90.00
#
_symmetry.space_group_name_H-M   'P 1'
#
loop_
_entity.id
_entity.type
_entity.pdbx_description
1 polymer ?
#
loop_
_entity_poly.entity_id
_entity_poly.type
_entity_poly.pdbx_seq_one_letter_code
_entity_poly.pdbx_strand_id
1 'polypeptide(L)'
;MDTLDGILIDSKRELKIFRPTPLLIWSILVIIAFLFKTMHWPFGNMMIIFYTAGFSAYIVNGFIWLKKKNFIGWVLMALAVFWFCKLVYGAVFSGGYPFNYKALGLYVAVFLCLYAFYELLKRHQRRRLKIL
;
A
#
# COMPACT_ATOMS: atom_id res chain seq x y z
N MET A 1 20.24 -15.93 -33.50
CA MET A 1 19.12 -16.70 -32.92
C MET A 1 18.84 -16.15 -31.52
N ASP A 2 18.84 -14.81 -31.38
CA ASP A 2 19.05 -14.10 -30.11
C ASP A 2 17.89 -13.17 -29.70
N THR A 3 16.90 -13.03 -30.56
CA THR A 3 15.76 -12.13 -30.31
C THR A 3 14.69 -12.78 -29.44
N LEU A 4 14.46 -14.09 -29.58
CA LEU A 4 13.42 -14.79 -28.82
C LEU A 4 13.83 -15.04 -27.36
N ASP A 5 15.08 -15.43 -27.13
CA ASP A 5 15.62 -15.65 -25.79
C ASP A 5 15.78 -14.34 -25.02
N GLY A 6 16.15 -13.25 -25.69
CA GLY A 6 16.14 -11.90 -25.14
C GLY A 6 14.75 -11.47 -24.69
N ILE A 7 13.71 -11.71 -25.51
CA ILE A 7 12.31 -11.41 -25.17
C ILE A 7 11.80 -12.29 -24.01
N LEU A 8 12.19 -13.57 -23.96
CA LEU A 8 11.80 -14.49 -22.88
C LEU A 8 12.47 -14.11 -21.54
N ILE A 9 13.75 -13.71 -21.57
CA ILE A 9 14.48 -13.23 -20.40
C ILE A 9 13.94 -11.88 -19.93
N ASP A 10 13.62 -10.95 -20.84
CA ASP A 10 12.99 -9.68 -20.48
C ASP A 10 11.56 -9.88 -19.98
N SER A 11 10.78 -10.83 -20.53
CA SER A 11 9.45 -11.14 -20.00
C SER A 11 9.53 -11.68 -18.57
N LYS A 12 10.51 -12.55 -18.26
CA LYS A 12 10.78 -13.07 -16.90
C LYS A 12 11.31 -11.99 -15.95
N ARG A 13 12.08 -11.01 -16.42
CA ARG A 13 12.57 -9.86 -15.62
C ARG A 13 11.54 -8.75 -15.43
N GLU A 14 10.70 -8.48 -16.43
CA GLU A 14 9.59 -7.52 -16.36
C GLU A 14 8.42 -8.05 -15.53
N LEU A 15 8.31 -9.38 -15.38
CA LEU A 15 7.52 -10.07 -14.37
C LEU A 15 8.19 -10.05 -12.98
N LYS A 16 8.74 -8.90 -12.56
CA LYS A 16 8.72 -8.56 -11.12
C LYS A 16 7.28 -8.21 -10.74
N ILE A 17 6.49 -9.27 -10.77
CA ILE A 17 5.09 -9.39 -10.47
C ILE A 17 4.83 -8.72 -9.13
N PHE A 18 3.78 -7.91 -9.09
CA PHE A 18 3.17 -7.44 -7.86
C PHE A 18 3.06 -8.61 -6.88
N ARG A 19 3.88 -8.61 -5.83
CA ARG A 19 3.88 -9.73 -4.88
C ARG A 19 2.53 -9.72 -4.16
N PRO A 20 1.74 -10.79 -4.19
CA PRO A 20 0.49 -10.84 -3.46
C PRO A 20 0.71 -10.98 -1.95
N THR A 21 1.89 -11.45 -1.51
CA THR A 21 2.19 -11.71 -0.10
C THR A 21 2.00 -10.49 0.81
N PRO A 22 2.57 -9.29 0.51
CA PRO A 22 2.33 -8.12 1.34
C PRO A 22 0.86 -7.67 1.32
N LEU A 23 0.16 -7.86 0.18
CA LEU A 23 -1.26 -7.55 0.10
C LEU A 23 -2.08 -8.45 1.04
N LEU A 24 -1.79 -9.75 1.08
CA LEU A 24 -2.45 -10.69 2.00
C LEU A 24 -2.18 -10.34 3.47
N ILE A 25 -0.92 -10.01 3.81
CA ILE A 25 -0.55 -9.59 5.17
C ILE A 25 -1.37 -8.37 5.58
N TRP A 26 -1.41 -7.32 4.75
CA TRP A 26 -2.19 -6.13 5.05
C TRP A 26 -3.70 -6.40 5.11
N SER A 27 -4.24 -7.25 4.24
CA SER A 27 -5.67 -7.61 4.27
C SER A 27 -6.07 -8.33 5.55
N ILE A 28 -5.26 -9.30 6.03
CA ILE A 28 -5.50 -10.00 7.30
C ILE A 28 -5.47 -9.01 8.46
N LEU A 29 -4.49 -8.11 8.46
CA LEU A 29 -4.36 -7.10 9.51
C LEU A 29 -5.55 -6.12 9.54
N VAL A 30 -6.11 -5.75 8.38
CA VAL A 30 -7.34 -4.94 8.32
C VAL A 30 -8.51 -5.67 8.98
N ILE A 31 -8.69 -6.96 8.70
CA ILE A 31 -9.75 -7.78 9.33
C ILE A 31 -9.59 -7.77 10.85
N ILE A 32 -8.37 -7.98 11.35
CA ILE A 32 -8.05 -7.95 12.77
C ILE A 32 -8.36 -6.57 13.38
N ALA A 33 -8.03 -5.48 12.68
CA ALA A 33 -8.30 -4.13 13.14
C ALA A 33 -9.80 -3.84 13.27
N PHE A 34 -10.60 -4.33 12.30
CA PHE A 34 -12.04 -4.23 12.38
C PHE A 34 -12.60 -5.04 13.55
N LEU A 35 -12.06 -6.23 13.81
CA LEU A 35 -12.44 -7.05 14.96
C LEU A 35 -12.12 -6.33 16.29
N PHE A 36 -10.95 -5.71 16.42
CA PHE A 36 -10.64 -4.89 17.59
C PHE A 36 -11.57 -3.68 17.74
N LYS A 37 -11.96 -3.06 16.62
CA LYS A 37 -12.92 -1.95 16.64
C LYS A 37 -14.32 -2.41 17.09
N THR A 38 -14.82 -3.55 16.61
CA THR A 38 -16.14 -4.05 17.04
C THR A 38 -16.13 -4.49 18.51
N MET A 39 -15.01 -5.03 18.99
CA MET A 39 -14.80 -5.37 20.40
C MET A 39 -14.54 -4.15 21.29
N HIS A 40 -14.59 -2.93 20.75
CA HIS A 40 -14.31 -1.67 21.48
C HIS A 40 -12.95 -1.65 22.17
N TRP A 41 -11.99 -2.42 21.64
CA TRP A 41 -10.67 -2.52 22.24
C TRP A 41 -9.94 -1.17 22.14
N PRO A 42 -9.22 -0.75 23.20
CA PRO A 42 -8.39 0.44 23.11
C PRO A 42 -7.43 0.28 21.93
N PHE A 43 -7.15 1.37 21.22
CA PHE A 43 -6.31 1.40 20.01
C PHE A 43 -6.91 0.82 18.72
N GLY A 44 -8.15 0.31 18.70
CA GLY A 44 -8.78 -0.20 17.47
C GLY A 44 -8.77 0.82 16.31
N ASN A 45 -9.05 2.10 16.60
CA ASN A 45 -8.96 3.17 15.59
C ASN A 45 -7.53 3.45 15.12
N MET A 46 -6.53 3.37 16.01
CA MET A 46 -5.12 3.57 15.64
C MET A 46 -4.61 2.45 14.75
N MET A 47 -5.02 1.21 15.03
CA MET A 47 -4.72 0.06 14.19
C MET A 47 -5.27 0.24 12.77
N ILE A 48 -6.53 0.67 12.63
CA ILE A 48 -7.12 0.94 11.31
C ILE A 48 -6.30 1.98 10.54
N ILE A 49 -5.85 3.06 11.19
CA ILE A 49 -5.00 4.08 10.56
C ILE A 49 -3.70 3.45 10.07
N PHE A 50 -3.02 2.68 10.93
CA PHE A 50 -1.74 2.07 10.59
C PHE A 50 -1.85 1.12 9.39
N TYR A 51 -2.84 0.23 9.40
CA TYR A 51 -3.01 -0.75 8.32
C TYR A 51 -3.46 -0.11 7.02
N THR A 52 -4.39 0.84 7.08
CA THR A 52 -4.87 1.51 5.86
C THR A 52 -3.78 2.41 5.25
N ALA A 53 -2.93 3.03 6.07
CA ALA A 53 -1.76 3.77 5.61
C ALA A 53 -0.73 2.85 4.96
N GLY A 54 -0.40 1.72 5.61
CA GLY A 54 0.55 0.73 5.07
C GLY A 54 0.07 0.08 3.77
N PHE A 55 -1.21 -0.29 3.71
CA PHE A 55 -1.84 -0.82 2.50
C PHE A 55 -1.80 0.18 1.35
N SER A 56 -2.15 1.44 1.62
CA SER A 56 -2.12 2.51 0.63
C SER A 56 -0.69 2.79 0.15
N ALA A 57 0.29 2.83 1.06
CA ALA A 57 1.70 3.01 0.73
C ALA A 57 2.23 1.88 -0.16
N TYR A 58 1.85 0.63 0.14
CA TYR A 58 2.21 -0.52 -0.69
C TYR A 58 1.61 -0.44 -2.09
N ILE A 59 0.32 -0.10 -2.21
CA ILE A 59 -0.36 0.05 -3.51
C ILE A 59 0.27 1.17 -4.32
N VAL A 60 0.49 2.34 -3.73
CA VAL A 60 1.11 3.48 -4.40
C VAL A 60 2.52 3.14 -4.85
N ASN A 61 3.33 2.47 -4.01
CA ASN A 61 4.67 2.01 -4.41
C ASN A 61 4.60 0.99 -5.56
N GLY A 62 3.68 0.03 -5.50
CA GLY A 62 3.47 -0.91 -6.60
C GLY A 62 3.13 -0.19 -7.90
N PHE A 63 2.15 0.71 -7.85
CA PHE A 63 1.60 1.38 -9.02
C PHE A 63 2.57 2.36 -9.69
N ILE A 64 3.41 3.08 -8.93
CA ILE A 64 4.42 4.02 -9.47
C ILE A 64 5.48 3.29 -10.30
N TRP A 65 5.84 2.07 -9.90
CA TRP A 65 7.00 1.37 -10.43
C TRP A 65 6.70 0.20 -11.36
N LEU A 66 5.44 -0.24 -11.42
CA LEU A 66 5.01 -1.25 -12.37
C LEU A 66 4.91 -0.61 -13.76
N LYS A 67 5.78 -1.03 -14.69
CA LYS A 67 5.72 -0.59 -16.10
C LYS A 67 4.39 -0.96 -16.74
N LYS A 68 3.90 -2.17 -16.45
CA LYS A 68 2.59 -2.66 -16.90
C LYS A 68 1.59 -2.59 -15.75
N LYS A 69 0.56 -1.76 -15.92
CA LYS A 69 -0.53 -1.61 -14.96
C LYS A 69 -1.63 -2.60 -15.30
N ASN A 70 -1.80 -3.60 -14.44
CA ASN A 70 -2.90 -4.56 -14.57
C ASN A 70 -4.20 -3.98 -14.01
N PHE A 71 -5.35 -4.48 -14.46
CA PHE A 71 -6.67 -4.05 -14.00
C PHE A 71 -6.81 -4.10 -12.47
N ILE A 72 -6.31 -5.17 -11.82
CA ILE A 72 -6.31 -5.31 -10.36
C ILE A 72 -5.57 -4.13 -9.68
N GLY A 73 -4.44 -3.69 -10.24
CA GLY A 73 -3.69 -2.57 -9.70
C GLY A 73 -4.45 -1.25 -9.77
N TRP A 74 -5.24 -1.04 -10.84
CA TRP A 74 -6.13 0.11 -10.96
C TRP A 74 -7.27 0.07 -9.94
N VAL A 75 -7.91 -1.08 -9.75
CA VAL A 75 -8.97 -1.25 -8.74
C VAL A 75 -8.44 -0.97 -7.34
N LEU A 76 -7.26 -1.52 -7.00
CA LEU A 76 -6.62 -1.28 -5.71
C LEU A 76 -6.25 0.19 -5.49
N MET A 77 -5.73 0.86 -6.53
CA MET A 77 -5.44 2.29 -6.47
C MET A 77 -6.71 3.12 -6.27
N ALA A 78 -7.78 2.82 -7.01
CA ALA A 78 -9.08 3.49 -6.85
C ALA A 78 -9.63 3.32 -5.43
N LEU A 79 -9.54 2.11 -4.87
CA LEU A 79 -9.92 1.85 -3.47
C LEU A 79 -9.08 2.65 -2.47
N ALA A 80 -7.76 2.72 -2.67
CA ALA A 80 -6.88 3.50 -1.80
C ALA A 80 -7.20 5.01 -1.85
N VAL A 81 -7.44 5.55 -3.05
CA VAL A 81 -7.83 6.96 -3.24
C VAL A 81 -9.21 7.22 -2.62
N PHE A 82 -10.18 6.36 -2.87
CA PHE A 82 -11.51 6.46 -2.26
C PHE A 82 -11.44 6.46 -0.73
N TRP A 83 -10.64 5.56 -0.16
CA TRP A 83 -10.43 5.52 1.29
C TRP A 83 -9.79 6.80 1.81
N PHE A 84 -8.76 7.32 1.14
CA PHE A 84 -8.14 8.59 1.50
C PHE A 84 -9.14 9.76 1.45
N CYS A 85 -9.95 9.85 0.39
CA CYS A 85 -11.01 10.85 0.28
C CYS A 85 -12.01 10.75 1.44
N LYS A 86 -12.39 9.53 1.83
CA LYS A 86 -13.27 9.31 3.00
C LYS A 86 -12.63 9.81 4.31
N LEU A 87 -11.32 9.60 4.50
CA LEU A 87 -10.60 10.10 5.68
C LEU A 87 -10.57 11.64 5.70
N VAL A 88 -10.25 12.26 4.57
CA VAL A 88 -10.26 13.73 4.42
C VAL A 88 -11.66 14.29 4.66
N TYR A 89 -12.67 13.66 4.08
CA TYR A 89 -14.06 14.07 4.26
C TYR A 89 -14.49 14.00 5.74
N GLY A 90 -14.16 12.90 6.42
CA GLY A 90 -14.45 12.74 7.85
C GLY A 90 -13.77 13.81 8.71
N ALA A 91 -12.52 14.15 8.39
CA ALA A 91 -11.75 15.16 9.11
C ALA A 91 -12.27 16.58 8.89
N VAL A 92 -12.70 16.92 7.67
CA VAL A 92 -13.07 18.29 7.28
C VAL A 92 -14.56 18.58 7.46
N PHE A 93 -15.44 17.68 7.06
CA PHE A 93 -16.88 17.97 6.93
C PHE A 93 -17.74 17.30 7.99
N SER A 94 -17.31 16.18 8.57
CA SER A 94 -18.14 15.41 9.52
C SER A 94 -17.83 15.69 10.99
N GLY A 95 -17.33 16.89 11.31
CA GLY A 95 -16.98 17.26 12.69
C GLY A 95 -15.88 16.37 13.30
N GLY A 96 -15.06 15.72 12.47
CA GLY A 96 -14.03 14.78 12.92
C GLY A 96 -14.49 13.34 13.13
N TYR A 97 -15.69 12.96 12.64
CA TYR A 97 -16.15 11.57 12.63
C TYR A 97 -15.97 10.92 11.24
N PRO A 98 -15.47 9.68 11.13
CA PRO A 98 -14.90 8.86 12.19
C PRO A 98 -13.46 9.25 12.58
N PHE A 99 -12.82 10.17 11.84
CA PHE A 99 -11.43 10.58 12.06
C PHE A 99 -11.28 12.10 12.07
N ASN A 100 -10.53 12.63 13.04
CA ASN A 100 -10.24 14.05 13.18
C ASN A 100 -8.95 14.45 12.44
N TYR A 101 -8.61 15.75 12.43
CA TYR A 101 -7.36 16.24 11.84
C TYR A 101 -6.10 15.59 12.42
N LYS A 102 -6.09 15.24 13.71
CA LYS A 102 -4.95 14.55 14.34
C LYS A 102 -4.78 13.14 13.74
N ALA A 103 -5.88 12.42 13.54
CA ALA A 103 -5.88 11.10 12.92
C ALA A 103 -5.48 11.17 11.43
N LEU A 104 -5.92 12.20 10.70
CA LEU A 104 -5.47 12.43 9.33
C LEU A 104 -3.97 12.74 9.27
N GLY A 105 -3.46 13.60 10.16
CA GLY A 105 -2.03 13.89 10.28
C GLY A 105 -1.21 12.64 10.59
N LEU A 106 -1.68 11.82 11.54
CA LEU A 106 -1.05 10.54 11.86
C LEU A 106 -1.06 9.59 10.66
N TYR A 107 -2.19 9.48 9.95
CA TYR A 107 -2.29 8.68 8.73
C TYR A 107 -1.24 9.10 7.69
N VAL A 108 -1.14 10.40 7.40
CA VAL A 108 -0.18 10.92 6.43
C VAL A 108 1.26 10.66 6.87
N ALA A 109 1.57 10.87 8.15
CA ALA A 109 2.90 10.58 8.69
C ALA A 109 3.27 9.10 8.56
N VAL A 110 2.39 8.19 8.97
CA VAL A 110 2.61 6.73 8.84
C VAL A 110 2.73 6.32 7.38
N PHE A 111 1.87 6.86 6.51
CA PHE A 111 1.92 6.59 5.07
C PHE A 111 3.28 6.98 4.47
N LEU A 112 3.77 8.19 4.75
CA LEU A 112 5.06 8.66 4.23
C LEU A 112 6.22 7.83 4.77
N CYS A 113 6.21 7.50 6.07
CA CYS A 113 7.23 6.64 6.68
C CYS A 113 7.27 5.25 6.03
N LEU A 114 6.12 4.59 5.87
CA LEU A 114 6.04 3.26 5.26
C LEU A 114 6.36 3.30 3.76
N TYR A 115 5.94 4.35 3.06
CA TYR A 115 6.28 4.55 1.66
C TYR A 115 7.80 4.69 1.47
N ALA A 116 8.46 5.51 2.29
CA ALA A 116 9.91 5.67 2.29
C ALA A 116 10.61 4.34 2.62
N PHE A 117 10.09 3.58 3.58
CA PHE A 117 10.60 2.25 3.90
C PHE A 117 10.50 1.29 2.71
N TYR A 118 9.36 1.25 2.01
CA TYR A 118 9.19 0.44 0.80
C TYR A 118 10.13 0.86 -0.33
N GLU A 119 10.34 2.16 -0.52
CA GLU A 119 11.33 2.69 -1.45
C GLU A 119 12.74 2.19 -1.12
N LEU A 120 13.15 2.27 0.15
CA LEU A 120 14.47 1.83 0.60
C LEU A 120 14.67 0.33 0.40
N LEU A 121 13.71 -0.50 0.81
CA LEU A 121 13.76 -1.94 0.60
C LEU A 121 13.92 -2.29 -0.88
N LYS A 122 13.17 -1.61 -1.73
CA LYS A 122 13.21 -1.85 -3.17
C LYS A 122 14.52 -1.38 -3.80
N ARG A 123 15.04 -0.21 -3.40
CA ARG A 123 16.36 0.28 -3.83
C ARG A 123 17.46 -0.70 -3.44
N HIS A 124 17.40 -1.25 -2.22
CA HIS A 124 18.34 -2.26 -1.74
C HIS A 124 18.27 -3.56 -2.56
N GLN A 125 17.06 -4.06 -2.83
CA GLN A 125 16.87 -5.24 -3.67
C GLN A 125 17.37 -5.05 -5.11
N ARG A 126 17.20 -3.85 -5.70
CA ARG A 126 17.73 -3.54 -7.03
C ARG A 126 19.25 -3.53 -7.06
N ARG A 127 19.91 -3.01 -6.02
CA ARG A 127 21.38 -3.02 -5.92
C ARG A 127 21.91 -4.45 -5.89
N ARG A 128 21.30 -5.33 -5.09
CA ARG A 128 21.71 -6.75 -5.01
C ARG A 128 21.60 -7.49 -6.35
N LEU A 129 20.57 -7.21 -7.15
CA LEU A 129 20.35 -7.86 -8.44
C LEU A 129 21.20 -7.31 -9.59
N LYS A 130 21.89 -6.17 -9.41
CA LYS A 130 22.86 -5.66 -10.39
C LYS A 130 24.27 -6.24 -10.18
N ILE A 131 24.49 -6.91 -9.05
CA ILE A 131 25.78 -7.50 -8.65
C ILE A 131 25.83 -9.00 -9.02
N LEU A 132 24.70 -9.58 -9.42
CA LEU A 132 24.54 -10.95 -9.94
C LEU A 132 24.23 -10.90 -11.43
#